data_AF-A0A2E7L7G2-F1
#
_entry.id   AF-A0A2E7L7G2-F1
#
_cell.length_a   1.000
_cell.length_b   1.000
_cell.length_c   1.000
_cell.angle_alpha   90.00
_cell.angle_beta   90.00
_cell.angle_gamma   90.00
#
_symmetry.space_group_name_H-M   'P 1'
#
loop_
_entity.id
_entity.type
_entity.pdbx_description
1 polymer ?
#
loop_
_entity_poly.entity_id
_entity_poly.type
_entity_poly.pdbx_seq_one_letter_code
_entity_poly.pdbx_strand_id
1 'polypeptide(L)'
;MRRFQFWRLIGEQVTFYAGVEYTASNPERFPLSDYEQRDPARFMPLDARKLRGFAAGYYASGADGVYLFNFFVPRARQLFPDHETRFELLKELRDPDRLRGKPKTYTLTAGGNHWKYQGVDGPDQVPCVAEAALPRVFSMLLASEPESRPIDVTVFVEGEPGNQLKDLRLHINEFSAGHALEIHSVADEFLADSPQDGNTSRNTKPVKKILFRARSKMLLDGRNRITFQSDSVSLTLLTIEVRVN
;
A
#
# COMPACT_ATOMS: atom_id res chain seq x y z
N MET A 1 -22.39 -34.39 -13.54
CA MET A 1 -21.54 -33.43 -12.81
C MET A 1 -22.43 -32.28 -12.33
N ARG A 2 -22.86 -32.29 -11.05
CA ARG A 2 -23.79 -31.28 -10.53
C ARG A 2 -23.02 -29.98 -10.35
N ARG A 3 -23.30 -28.95 -11.16
CA ARG A 3 -22.96 -27.56 -10.81
C ARG A 3 -23.64 -27.30 -9.47
N PHE A 4 -22.87 -27.28 -8.38
CA PHE A 4 -23.32 -26.69 -7.13
C PHE A 4 -23.77 -25.28 -7.46
N GLN A 5 -25.07 -25.01 -7.36
CA GLN A 5 -25.63 -23.68 -7.57
C GLN A 5 -25.30 -22.85 -6.34
N PHE A 6 -24.05 -22.41 -6.23
CA PHE A 6 -23.54 -21.55 -5.16
C PHE A 6 -24.54 -20.43 -4.79
N TRP A 7 -25.15 -19.80 -5.78
CA TRP A 7 -26.18 -18.77 -5.65
C TRP A 7 -27.48 -19.22 -4.93
N ARG A 8 -27.87 -20.49 -5.01
CA ARG A 8 -29.01 -21.00 -4.22
C ARG A 8 -28.73 -21.03 -2.72
N LEU A 9 -27.46 -21.07 -2.31
CA LEU A 9 -27.07 -21.15 -0.89
C LEU A 9 -26.92 -19.78 -0.24
N ILE A 10 -26.53 -18.76 -1.02
CA ILE A 10 -26.16 -17.43 -0.51
C ILE A 10 -27.14 -16.33 -0.93
N GLY A 11 -28.11 -16.63 -1.78
CA GLY A 11 -29.08 -15.67 -2.30
C GLY A 11 -28.64 -15.00 -3.60
N GLU A 12 -29.57 -14.25 -4.20
CA GLU A 12 -29.36 -13.52 -5.46
C GLU A 12 -28.54 -12.24 -5.28
N GLN A 13 -28.41 -11.75 -4.04
CA GLN A 13 -27.63 -10.57 -3.69
C GLN A 13 -26.62 -10.95 -2.61
N VAL A 14 -25.34 -10.80 -2.94
CA VAL A 14 -24.22 -11.10 -2.06
C VAL A 14 -23.31 -9.90 -2.04
N THR A 15 -23.05 -9.37 -0.84
CA THR A 15 -22.08 -8.29 -0.66
C THR A 15 -20.70 -8.89 -0.47
N PHE A 16 -19.75 -8.45 -1.31
CA PHE A 16 -18.35 -8.79 -1.17
C PHE A 16 -17.59 -7.62 -0.56
N TYR A 17 -16.80 -7.89 0.48
CA TYR A 17 -15.94 -6.90 1.10
C TYR A 17 -14.49 -7.17 0.71
N ALA A 18 -13.92 -6.30 -0.10
CA ALA A 18 -12.49 -6.30 -0.31
C ALA A 18 -11.80 -5.64 0.89
N GLY A 19 -11.08 -6.45 1.67
CA GLY A 19 -10.39 -6.00 2.87
C GLY A 19 -9.07 -5.29 2.55
N VAL A 20 -8.67 -4.40 3.43
CA VAL A 20 -7.28 -3.96 3.58
C VAL A 20 -6.91 -4.11 5.04
N GLU A 21 -5.67 -4.52 5.29
CA GLU A 21 -5.17 -4.59 6.65
C GLU A 21 -4.79 -3.22 7.20
N TYR A 22 -4.87 -3.11 8.53
CA TYR A 22 -4.61 -1.87 9.25
C TYR A 22 -3.15 -1.41 9.17
N THR A 23 -2.20 -2.33 8.95
CA THR A 23 -0.83 -2.00 8.53
C THR A 23 -0.81 -1.83 7.02
N ALA A 24 -1.19 -0.66 6.54
CA ALA A 24 -1.20 -0.38 5.09
C ALA A 24 0.19 -0.55 4.45
N SER A 25 1.28 -0.44 5.21
CA SER A 25 2.67 -0.61 4.75
C SER A 25 3.56 -1.06 5.93
N ASN A 26 4.13 -2.28 5.87
CA ASN A 26 5.09 -2.81 6.86
C ASN A 26 6.37 -3.41 6.24
N PRO A 27 7.12 -2.67 5.42
CA PRO A 27 8.32 -3.24 4.80
C PRO A 27 9.37 -3.65 5.84
N GLU A 28 9.40 -3.05 7.02
CA GLU A 28 10.35 -3.36 8.10
C GLU A 28 9.92 -4.57 8.96
N ARG A 29 8.66 -5.01 8.83
CA ARG A 29 8.01 -6.07 9.61
C ARG A 29 8.01 -5.84 11.12
N PHE A 30 7.70 -4.62 11.57
CA PHE A 30 7.52 -4.36 13.00
C PHE A 30 6.29 -5.10 13.57
N PRO A 31 6.34 -5.52 14.86
CA PRO A 31 5.17 -6.07 15.54
C PRO A 31 4.11 -4.98 15.76
N LEU A 32 2.84 -5.41 15.82
CA LEU A 32 1.67 -4.52 15.93
C LEU A 32 1.71 -3.58 17.14
N SER A 33 2.28 -4.04 18.26
CA SER A 33 2.45 -3.26 19.49
C SER A 33 3.30 -2.01 19.31
N ASP A 34 4.26 -2.04 18.37
CA ASP A 34 5.26 -0.99 18.23
C ASP A 34 4.78 0.13 17.29
N TYR A 35 3.77 -0.15 16.47
CA TYR A 35 3.23 0.79 15.48
C TYR A 35 2.48 1.96 16.07
N GLU A 36 1.64 1.67 17.06
CA GLU A 36 0.74 2.62 17.69
C GLU A 36 1.52 3.77 18.37
N GLN A 37 2.80 3.55 18.70
CA GLN A 37 3.64 4.49 19.43
C GLN A 37 4.76 5.12 18.58
N ARG A 38 5.26 4.44 17.52
CA ARG A 38 6.49 4.85 16.83
C ARG A 38 6.29 5.59 15.51
N ASP A 39 5.33 5.20 14.65
CA ASP A 39 5.07 5.89 13.37
C ASP A 39 3.58 5.87 13.01
N PRO A 40 2.83 6.93 13.39
CA PRO A 40 1.40 7.03 13.12
C PRO A 40 1.05 6.92 11.63
N ALA A 41 1.95 7.32 10.71
CA ALA A 41 1.67 7.27 9.28
C ALA A 41 1.57 5.83 8.76
N ARG A 42 2.09 4.81 9.47
CA ARG A 42 1.99 3.40 9.06
C ARG A 42 0.65 2.79 9.39
N PHE A 43 -0.05 3.34 10.39
CA PHE A 43 -1.35 2.87 10.80
C PHE A 43 -2.41 3.55 9.92
N MET A 44 -3.02 2.76 9.04
CA MET A 44 -3.97 3.27 8.04
C MET A 44 -5.09 4.12 8.64
N PRO A 45 -5.66 3.77 9.82
CA PRO A 45 -6.67 4.62 10.47
C PRO A 45 -6.21 6.04 10.83
N LEU A 46 -4.90 6.29 10.95
CA LEU A 46 -4.34 7.59 11.33
C LEU A 46 -3.86 8.38 10.10
N ASP A 47 -3.69 7.73 8.95
CA ASP A 47 -3.23 8.37 7.73
C ASP A 47 -4.40 8.65 6.78
N ALA A 48 -4.89 9.90 6.83
CA ALA A 48 -5.96 10.37 5.95
C ALA A 48 -5.65 10.18 4.46
N ARG A 49 -4.37 10.26 4.05
CA ARG A 49 -3.99 10.06 2.65
C ARG A 49 -4.18 8.60 2.24
N LYS A 50 -3.82 7.65 3.12
CA LYS A 50 -4.00 6.22 2.86
C LYS A 50 -5.46 5.80 2.84
N LEU A 51 -6.27 6.33 3.77
CA LEU A 51 -7.73 6.10 3.76
C LEU A 51 -8.38 6.62 2.47
N ARG A 52 -8.01 7.83 2.02
CA ARG A 52 -8.46 8.36 0.72
C ARG A 52 -7.99 7.51 -0.46
N GLY A 53 -6.74 7.05 -0.45
CA GLY A 53 -6.19 6.23 -1.53
C GLY A 53 -6.91 4.89 -1.66
N PHE A 54 -7.14 4.21 -0.54
CA PHE A 54 -7.94 3.00 -0.50
C PHE A 54 -9.34 3.23 -1.05
N ALA A 55 -10.09 4.19 -0.48
CA ALA A 55 -11.45 4.47 -0.92
C ALA A 55 -11.51 4.83 -2.41
N ALA A 56 -10.61 5.71 -2.88
CA ALA A 56 -10.59 6.14 -4.27
C ALA A 56 -10.31 4.98 -5.24
N GLY A 57 -9.35 4.10 -4.92
CA GLY A 57 -9.02 2.95 -5.77
C GLY A 57 -10.17 1.94 -5.86
N TYR A 58 -10.87 1.70 -4.75
CA TYR A 58 -12.02 0.78 -4.73
C TYR A 58 -13.25 1.37 -5.40
N TYR A 59 -13.58 2.64 -5.19
CA TYR A 59 -14.66 3.30 -5.93
C TYR A 59 -14.37 3.32 -7.43
N ALA A 60 -13.14 3.62 -7.85
CA ALA A 60 -12.73 3.57 -9.24
C ALA A 60 -12.79 2.15 -9.84
N SER A 61 -12.83 1.12 -9.00
CA SER A 61 -13.01 -0.28 -9.40
C SER A 61 -14.48 -0.72 -9.36
N GLY A 62 -15.41 0.18 -9.06
CA GLY A 62 -16.86 -0.07 -9.03
C GLY A 62 -17.43 -0.46 -7.67
N ALA A 63 -16.72 -0.22 -6.55
CA ALA A 63 -17.30 -0.44 -5.23
C ALA A 63 -18.45 0.54 -4.96
N ASP A 64 -19.56 0.05 -4.39
CA ASP A 64 -20.72 0.87 -4.02
C ASP A 64 -20.51 1.68 -2.73
N GLY A 65 -19.47 1.37 -1.95
CA GLY A 65 -19.22 2.02 -0.67
C GLY A 65 -17.97 1.52 0.03
N VAL A 66 -17.59 2.26 1.08
CA VAL A 66 -16.52 1.90 2.00
C VAL A 66 -17.12 1.43 3.33
N TYR A 67 -16.77 0.21 3.73
CA TYR A 67 -17.13 -0.35 5.03
C TYR A 67 -15.92 -0.34 5.96
N LEU A 68 -16.05 0.29 7.12
CA LEU A 68 -15.00 0.40 8.12
C LEU A 68 -15.23 -0.62 9.25
N PHE A 69 -14.45 -1.71 9.25
CA PHE A 69 -14.49 -2.74 10.29
C PHE A 69 -13.34 -2.53 11.29
N ASN A 70 -13.61 -2.69 12.60
CA ASN A 70 -12.66 -2.38 13.68
C ASN A 70 -12.10 -0.94 13.69
N PHE A 71 -12.82 0.00 13.06
CA PHE A 71 -12.46 1.40 13.04
C PHE A 71 -13.08 2.13 14.24
N PHE A 72 -12.43 2.00 15.40
CA PHE A 72 -12.90 2.65 16.63
C PHE A 72 -12.34 4.06 16.77
N VAL A 73 -13.09 4.90 17.50
CA VAL A 73 -12.67 6.26 17.83
C VAL A 73 -11.34 6.21 18.60
N PRO A 74 -10.30 6.91 18.13
CA PRO A 74 -8.97 6.79 18.71
C PRO A 74 -8.81 7.26 20.15
N ARG A 75 -9.76 8.04 20.64
CA ARG A 75 -9.78 8.61 21.98
C ARG A 75 -9.61 7.55 23.07
N ALA A 76 -10.10 6.32 22.85
CA ALA A 76 -9.98 5.22 23.80
C ALA A 76 -8.58 4.57 23.84
N ARG A 77 -7.76 4.75 22.79
CA ARG A 77 -6.44 4.10 22.67
C ARG A 77 -5.27 5.07 22.84
N GLN A 78 -5.50 6.35 23.12
CA GLN A 78 -4.46 7.39 23.26
C GLN A 78 -3.49 7.45 22.05
N LEU A 79 -3.97 7.09 20.85
CA LEU A 79 -3.13 6.94 19.64
C LEU A 79 -2.78 8.26 18.95
N PHE A 80 -3.20 9.40 19.50
CA PHE A 80 -3.08 10.71 18.87
C PHE A 80 -2.54 11.73 19.86
N PRO A 81 -1.57 12.57 19.49
CA PRO A 81 -1.16 13.72 20.31
C PRO A 81 -2.33 14.66 20.61
N ASP A 82 -3.26 14.82 19.66
CA ASP A 82 -4.43 15.69 19.75
C ASP A 82 -5.73 14.96 20.12
N HIS A 83 -5.73 13.62 20.26
CA HIS A 83 -6.88 12.79 20.69
C HIS A 83 -8.19 12.98 19.90
N GLU A 84 -8.13 13.64 18.74
CA GLU A 84 -9.33 14.06 18.02
C GLU A 84 -9.74 13.10 16.90
N THR A 85 -11.04 12.85 16.84
CA THR A 85 -11.61 11.95 15.84
C THR A 85 -11.69 12.67 14.51
N ARG A 86 -11.16 12.07 13.44
CA ARG A 86 -11.18 12.63 12.09
C ARG A 86 -12.54 12.42 11.41
N PHE A 87 -13.63 12.91 11.98
CA PHE A 87 -14.98 12.76 11.41
C PHE A 87 -15.12 13.34 10.01
N GLU A 88 -14.40 14.42 9.70
CA GLU A 88 -14.38 14.98 8.34
C GLU A 88 -13.87 13.99 7.30
N LEU A 89 -12.87 13.17 7.66
CA LEU A 89 -12.39 12.12 6.77
C LEU A 89 -13.49 11.09 6.47
N LEU A 90 -14.30 10.70 7.48
CA LEU A 90 -15.41 9.77 7.26
C LEU A 90 -16.44 10.30 6.24
N LYS A 91 -16.68 11.62 6.23
CA LYS A 91 -17.54 12.26 5.22
C LYS A 91 -16.93 12.19 3.82
N GLU A 92 -15.61 12.28 3.71
CA GLU A 92 -14.90 12.14 2.43
C GLU A 92 -14.95 10.70 1.89
N LEU A 93 -14.80 9.69 2.76
CA LEU A 93 -14.80 8.28 2.34
C LEU A 93 -16.15 7.81 1.78
N ARG A 94 -17.24 8.54 2.03
CA ARG A 94 -18.58 8.21 1.51
C ARG A 94 -18.80 8.67 0.06
N ASP A 95 -17.97 9.57 -0.44
CA ASP A 95 -18.23 10.29 -1.69
C ASP A 95 -16.99 10.23 -2.61
N PRO A 96 -17.02 9.42 -3.68
CA PRO A 96 -15.87 9.26 -4.57
C PRO A 96 -15.45 10.57 -5.24
N ASP A 97 -16.38 11.48 -5.54
CA ASP A 97 -16.07 12.75 -6.20
C ASP A 97 -15.28 13.66 -5.26
N ARG A 98 -15.57 13.60 -3.95
CA ARG A 98 -14.80 14.32 -2.92
C ARG A 98 -13.39 13.79 -2.71
N LEU A 99 -13.08 12.60 -3.22
CA LEU A 99 -11.74 12.03 -3.13
C LEU A 99 -10.85 12.51 -4.28
N ARG A 100 -11.41 12.81 -5.46
CA ARG A 100 -10.65 13.31 -6.62
C ARG A 100 -9.98 14.65 -6.30
N GLY A 101 -8.76 14.83 -6.79
CA GLY A 101 -7.99 16.04 -6.61
C GLY A 101 -7.43 16.27 -5.19
N LYS A 102 -7.67 15.36 -4.24
CA LYS A 102 -7.10 15.44 -2.88
C LYS A 102 -5.80 14.64 -2.74
N PRO A 103 -4.88 15.06 -1.86
CA PRO A 103 -3.70 14.28 -1.54
C PRO A 103 -4.09 12.90 -0.99
N LYS A 104 -3.51 11.84 -1.57
CA LYS A 104 -3.79 10.45 -1.23
C LYS A 104 -2.59 9.55 -1.49
N THR A 105 -2.56 8.40 -0.84
CA THR A 105 -1.50 7.40 -0.97
C THR A 105 -2.16 6.05 -1.19
N TYR A 106 -1.86 5.43 -2.32
CA TYR A 106 -2.23 4.04 -2.60
C TYR A 106 -1.08 3.14 -2.19
N THR A 107 -1.37 1.99 -1.59
CA THR A 107 -0.34 1.06 -1.15
C THR A 107 -0.60 -0.35 -1.66
N LEU A 108 0.44 -0.97 -2.19
CA LEU A 108 0.50 -2.40 -2.48
C LEU A 108 1.28 -3.08 -1.36
N THR A 109 0.56 -3.77 -0.47
CA THR A 109 1.15 -4.44 0.69
C THR A 109 0.77 -5.92 0.70
N ALA A 110 1.59 -6.75 1.35
CA ALA A 110 1.40 -8.19 1.49
C ALA A 110 0.33 -8.59 2.53
N GLY A 111 -0.30 -7.61 3.19
CA GLY A 111 -0.85 -7.84 4.52
C GLY A 111 0.27 -8.14 5.53
N GLY A 112 0.06 -7.87 6.81
CA GLY A 112 0.93 -8.35 7.85
C GLY A 112 0.88 -9.88 7.91
N ASN A 113 1.99 -10.52 8.24
CA ASN A 113 2.04 -11.97 8.51
C ASN A 113 1.04 -12.44 9.59
N HIS A 114 0.46 -11.51 10.36
CA HIS A 114 -0.52 -11.78 11.41
C HIS A 114 -1.86 -12.33 10.87
N TRP A 115 -2.20 -12.10 9.60
CA TRP A 115 -3.51 -12.49 9.04
C TRP A 115 -3.45 -13.11 7.65
N LYS A 116 -2.33 -13.73 7.27
CA LYS A 116 -2.38 -14.80 6.25
C LYS A 116 -3.15 -15.98 6.85
N TYR A 117 -4.48 -15.84 6.90
CA TYR A 117 -5.37 -16.90 7.34
C TYR A 117 -5.09 -18.12 6.47
N GLN A 118 -4.95 -19.28 7.09
CA GLN A 118 -4.89 -20.54 6.36
C GLN A 118 -6.13 -20.63 5.46
N GLY A 119 -5.95 -20.77 4.15
CA GLY A 119 -7.04 -20.84 3.17
C GLY A 119 -7.41 -19.53 2.47
N VAL A 120 -6.58 -18.48 2.55
CA VAL A 120 -6.68 -17.33 1.64
C VAL A 120 -5.89 -17.62 0.37
N ASP A 121 -6.59 -17.80 -0.75
CA ASP A 121 -6.04 -18.25 -2.04
C ASP A 121 -5.59 -17.10 -2.97
N GLY A 122 -5.49 -15.87 -2.46
CA GLY A 122 -5.08 -14.71 -3.24
C GLY A 122 -3.57 -14.73 -3.52
N PRO A 123 -3.09 -14.46 -4.75
CA PRO A 123 -1.66 -14.40 -5.01
C PRO A 123 -1.07 -13.15 -4.33
N ASP A 124 -0.14 -13.37 -3.41
CA ASP A 124 0.70 -12.31 -2.89
C ASP A 124 1.51 -11.69 -4.02
N GLN A 125 1.36 -10.39 -4.24
CA GLN A 125 2.19 -9.66 -5.21
C GLN A 125 3.54 -9.24 -4.60
N VAL A 126 3.58 -9.04 -3.29
CA VAL A 126 4.76 -8.72 -2.47
C VAL A 126 4.67 -9.48 -1.13
N PRO A 127 5.79 -9.74 -0.42
CA PRO A 127 7.15 -9.54 -0.89
C PRO A 127 7.47 -10.49 -2.06
N CYS A 128 8.25 -10.02 -3.03
CA CYS A 128 8.68 -10.85 -4.15
C CYS A 128 10.05 -10.43 -4.67
N VAL A 129 10.70 -11.32 -5.42
CA VAL A 129 11.94 -11.00 -6.12
C VAL A 129 11.62 -10.40 -7.49
N ALA A 130 12.15 -9.21 -7.77
CA ALA A 130 12.32 -8.68 -9.11
C ALA A 130 13.69 -9.10 -9.62
N GLU A 131 13.72 -10.01 -10.59
CA GLU A 131 14.96 -10.54 -11.16
C GLU A 131 15.70 -9.47 -11.98
N ALA A 132 17.04 -9.51 -11.92
CA ALA A 132 17.87 -8.62 -12.72
C ALA A 132 17.56 -8.75 -14.22
N ALA A 133 17.55 -7.62 -14.92
CA ALA A 133 17.23 -7.46 -16.34
C ALA A 133 15.83 -7.92 -16.79
N LEU A 134 14.95 -8.35 -15.86
CA LEU A 134 13.59 -8.77 -16.17
C LEU A 134 12.56 -7.82 -15.54
N PRO A 135 11.50 -7.44 -16.29
CA PRO A 135 10.43 -6.64 -15.72
C PRO A 135 9.56 -7.45 -14.77
N ARG A 136 9.27 -6.90 -13.60
CA ARG A 136 8.26 -7.40 -12.66
C ARG A 136 7.01 -6.51 -12.73
N VAL A 137 5.85 -7.11 -12.96
CA VAL A 137 4.57 -6.40 -13.11
C VAL A 137 3.71 -6.59 -11.88
N PHE A 138 3.16 -5.49 -11.38
CA PHE A 138 2.23 -5.41 -10.27
C PHE A 138 0.91 -4.79 -10.71
N SER A 139 -0.17 -5.19 -10.06
CA SER A 139 -1.53 -4.70 -10.25
C SER A 139 -1.98 -3.94 -9.01
N MET A 140 -2.32 -2.66 -9.17
CA MET A 140 -2.83 -1.81 -8.08
C MET A 140 -4.18 -1.20 -8.48
N LEU A 141 -5.11 -1.11 -7.54
CA LEU A 141 -6.34 -0.34 -7.74
C LEU A 141 -6.03 1.13 -7.46
N LEU A 142 -6.07 1.95 -8.51
CA LEU A 142 -5.83 3.39 -8.44
C LEU A 142 -7.02 4.12 -9.06
N ALA A 143 -6.99 5.44 -8.95
CA ALA A 143 -8.04 6.31 -9.44
C ALA A 143 -7.39 7.42 -10.29
N SER A 144 -7.93 7.70 -11.48
CA SER A 144 -7.49 8.82 -12.32
C SER A 144 -7.69 10.17 -11.62
N GLU A 145 -6.89 11.19 -11.93
CA GLU A 145 -7.06 12.52 -11.34
C GLU A 145 -7.57 13.52 -12.40
N PRO A 146 -8.39 14.50 -12.00
CA PRO A 146 -8.98 15.47 -12.94
C PRO A 146 -7.92 16.38 -13.59
N GLU A 147 -6.84 16.66 -12.86
CA GLU A 147 -5.71 17.45 -13.33
C GLU A 147 -4.42 16.64 -13.27
N SER A 148 -3.54 16.86 -14.25
CA SER A 148 -2.22 16.25 -14.29
C SER A 148 -1.28 16.89 -13.26
N ARG A 149 -1.15 16.23 -12.11
CA ARG A 149 -0.28 16.63 -10.99
C ARG A 149 0.92 15.70 -10.85
N PRO A 150 2.03 16.16 -10.23
CA PRO A 150 3.12 15.27 -9.85
C PRO A 150 2.63 14.15 -8.93
N ILE A 151 3.10 12.93 -9.16
CA ILE A 151 2.93 11.81 -8.24
C ILE A 151 4.30 11.23 -7.91
N ASP A 152 4.48 10.82 -6.66
CA ASP A 152 5.68 10.11 -6.22
C ASP A 152 5.36 8.62 -6.14
N VAL A 153 6.20 7.77 -6.73
CA VAL A 153 6.11 6.32 -6.56
C VAL A 153 7.31 5.85 -5.77
N THR A 154 7.07 5.23 -4.62
CA THR A 154 8.12 4.69 -3.75
C THR A 154 8.07 3.18 -3.80
N VAL A 155 9.18 2.56 -4.21
CA VAL A 155 9.38 1.11 -4.13
C VAL A 155 10.27 0.83 -2.93
N PHE A 156 9.82 -0.06 -2.04
CA PHE A 156 10.57 -0.45 -0.87
C PHE A 156 11.25 -1.80 -1.12
N VAL A 157 12.53 -1.90 -0.79
CA VAL A 157 13.33 -3.11 -1.00
C VAL A 157 14.05 -3.54 0.27
N GLU A 158 14.23 -4.85 0.39
CA GLU A 158 15.04 -5.47 1.45
C GLU A 158 16.53 -5.47 1.06
N GLY A 159 17.38 -5.02 1.98
CA GLY A 159 18.82 -4.96 1.80
C GLY A 159 19.32 -3.73 1.04
N GLU A 160 20.63 -3.67 0.86
CA GLU A 160 21.26 -2.67 -0.01
C GLU A 160 21.00 -3.04 -1.48
N PRO A 161 20.41 -2.15 -2.30
CA PRO A 161 20.07 -2.50 -3.68
C PRO A 161 21.29 -2.71 -4.57
N GLY A 162 22.42 -2.05 -4.28
CA GLY A 162 23.65 -2.14 -5.10
C GLY A 162 23.55 -1.54 -6.50
N ASN A 163 22.35 -1.20 -6.98
CA ASN A 163 22.09 -0.53 -8.25
C ASN A 163 22.49 0.95 -8.24
N GLN A 164 22.86 1.47 -9.42
CA GLN A 164 22.82 2.92 -9.66
C GLN A 164 21.38 3.34 -9.96
N LEU A 165 21.05 4.61 -9.72
CA LEU A 165 19.71 5.17 -10.00
C LEU A 165 19.23 4.91 -11.43
N LYS A 166 20.14 4.99 -12.40
CA LYS A 166 19.87 4.73 -13.83
C LYS A 166 19.54 3.26 -14.14
N ASP A 167 19.92 2.33 -13.28
CA ASP A 167 19.68 0.89 -13.49
C ASP A 167 18.26 0.49 -13.03
N LEU A 168 17.52 1.42 -12.44
CA LEU A 168 16.21 1.21 -11.85
C LEU A 168 15.17 1.96 -12.67
N ARG A 169 14.15 1.26 -13.17
CA ARG A 169 13.13 1.82 -14.07
C ARG A 169 11.73 1.50 -13.59
N LEU A 170 10.81 2.44 -13.80
CA LEU A 170 9.41 2.27 -13.49
C LEU A 170 8.52 2.69 -14.66
N HIS A 171 7.49 1.89 -14.93
CA HIS A 171 6.40 2.23 -15.85
C HIS A 171 5.05 2.13 -15.12
N ILE A 172 4.13 3.01 -15.49
CA ILE A 172 2.74 3.00 -15.05
C ILE A 172 1.88 2.87 -16.30
N ASN A 173 1.17 1.74 -16.42
CA ASN A 173 0.46 1.34 -17.62
C ASN A 173 1.40 1.39 -18.85
N GLU A 174 1.03 2.13 -19.89
CA GLU A 174 1.83 2.35 -21.10
C GLU A 174 2.89 3.47 -20.96
N PHE A 175 2.92 4.18 -19.84
CA PHE A 175 3.78 5.35 -19.66
C PHE A 175 5.05 5.02 -18.87
N SER A 176 6.19 5.56 -19.33
CA SER A 176 7.42 5.54 -18.54
C SER A 176 7.41 6.63 -17.49
N ALA A 177 7.70 6.25 -16.24
CA ALA A 177 8.05 7.18 -15.17
C ALA A 177 9.57 7.47 -15.14
N GLY A 178 10.35 6.83 -16.03
CA GLY A 178 11.78 7.00 -16.14
C GLY A 178 12.58 6.21 -15.10
N HIS A 179 13.72 6.77 -14.73
CA HIS A 179 14.67 6.17 -13.80
C HIS A 179 14.39 6.60 -12.35
N ALA A 180 14.96 5.87 -11.39
CA ALA A 180 14.91 6.27 -10.00
C ALA A 180 15.59 7.64 -9.81
N LEU A 181 15.05 8.46 -8.92
CA LEU A 181 15.59 9.77 -8.56
C LEU A 181 16.49 9.69 -7.33
N GLU A 182 16.07 8.93 -6.33
CA GLU A 182 16.72 8.88 -5.03
C GLU A 182 16.59 7.48 -4.42
N ILE A 183 17.60 7.08 -3.65
CA ILE A 183 17.56 5.90 -2.80
C ILE A 183 17.87 6.36 -1.38
N HIS A 184 16.92 6.15 -0.47
CA HIS A 184 17.06 6.52 0.93
C HIS A 184 17.00 5.28 1.81
N SER A 185 17.80 5.26 2.87
CA SER A 185 17.45 4.40 4.01
C SER A 185 16.09 4.83 4.53
N VAL A 186 15.22 3.86 4.84
CA VAL A 186 14.21 4.16 5.85
C VAL A 186 14.99 4.44 7.13
N ALA A 187 14.90 5.67 7.64
CA ALA A 187 15.77 6.16 8.71
C ALA A 187 15.94 5.15 9.86
N ASP A 188 17.19 5.02 10.33
CA ASP A 188 17.59 4.24 11.50
C ASP A 188 17.01 4.77 12.82
N GLU A 189 16.32 5.92 12.81
CA GLU A 189 15.69 6.55 13.98
C GLU A 189 14.66 5.65 14.70
N PHE A 190 14.29 4.51 14.10
CA PHE A 190 13.40 3.50 14.66
C PHE A 190 14.10 2.20 15.08
N LEU A 191 15.43 2.11 14.90
CA LEU A 191 16.26 0.95 15.24
C LEU A 191 16.77 0.94 16.69
N ALA A 192 16.47 1.97 17.48
CA ALA A 192 16.87 2.02 18.89
C ALA A 192 15.92 1.18 19.78
N ASP A 193 16.52 0.16 20.39
CA ASP A 193 16.15 -0.59 21.60
C ASP A 193 14.65 -0.80 21.87
N SER A 194 14.18 -2.00 21.55
CA SER A 194 13.05 -2.63 22.24
C SER A 194 13.47 -4.06 22.61
N PRO A 195 13.21 -4.53 23.84
CA PRO A 195 13.65 -5.84 24.32
C PRO A 195 13.19 -6.97 23.41
N GLN A 196 14.02 -8.00 23.32
CA GLN A 196 13.73 -9.23 22.59
C GLN A 196 12.63 -10.02 23.29
N ASP A 197 11.37 -9.68 23.06
CA ASP A 197 10.31 -10.66 23.21
C ASP A 197 10.42 -11.59 21.99
N GLY A 198 10.65 -12.87 22.24
CA GLY A 198 11.12 -13.92 21.30
C GLY A 198 10.20 -14.26 20.11
N ASN A 199 9.49 -13.28 19.55
CA ASN A 199 8.69 -13.40 18.35
C ASN A 199 9.47 -12.83 17.15
N THR A 200 10.19 -13.72 16.47
CA THR A 200 11.13 -13.46 15.37
C THR A 200 10.48 -12.99 14.06
N SER A 201 9.85 -11.81 14.06
CA SER A 201 9.19 -11.27 12.84
C SER A 201 9.89 -10.08 12.18
N ARG A 202 11.01 -9.58 12.72
CA ARG A 202 11.72 -8.41 12.15
C ARG A 202 12.44 -8.76 10.84
N ASN A 203 12.47 -7.82 9.88
CA ASN A 203 13.44 -7.90 8.80
C ASN A 203 14.84 -7.67 9.38
N THR A 204 15.73 -8.65 9.18
CA THR A 204 17.12 -8.61 9.66
C THR A 204 18.04 -7.79 8.76
N LYS A 205 17.51 -7.31 7.62
CA LYS A 205 18.23 -6.52 6.63
C LYS A 205 17.67 -5.09 6.61
N PRO A 206 18.50 -4.08 6.27
CA PRO A 206 18.03 -2.71 6.13
C PRO A 206 16.95 -2.60 5.06
N VAL A 207 16.04 -1.64 5.20
CA VAL A 207 15.02 -1.35 4.18
C VAL A 207 15.38 -0.05 3.47
N LYS A 208 15.33 -0.07 2.13
CA LYS A 208 15.53 1.13 1.31
C LYS A 208 14.25 1.56 0.60
N LYS A 209 14.10 2.87 0.43
CA LYS A 209 13.08 3.52 -0.40
C LYS A 209 13.72 3.97 -1.69
N ILE A 210 13.20 3.50 -2.82
CA ILE A 210 13.59 3.93 -4.16
C ILE A 210 12.47 4.84 -4.67
N LEU A 211 12.79 6.11 -4.93
CA LEU A 211 11.82 7.13 -5.33
C LEU A 211 11.82 7.30 -6.86
N PHE A 212 10.62 7.33 -7.44
CA PHE A 212 10.36 7.70 -8.83
C PHE A 212 9.36 8.85 -8.88
N ARG A 213 9.45 9.70 -9.91
CA ARG A 213 8.51 10.79 -10.16
C ARG A 213 7.71 10.53 -11.43
N ALA A 214 6.39 10.55 -11.30
CA ALA A 214 5.46 10.35 -12.41
C ALA A 214 4.42 11.49 -12.47
N ARG A 215 3.40 11.33 -13.30
CA ARG A 215 2.27 12.25 -13.41
C ARG A 215 0.95 11.51 -13.21
N SER A 216 -0.03 12.15 -12.56
CA SER A 216 -1.33 11.54 -12.30
C SER A 216 -2.13 11.20 -13.56
N LYS A 217 -1.83 11.83 -14.71
CA LYS A 217 -2.38 11.46 -16.02
C LYS A 217 -2.03 10.03 -16.46
N MET A 218 -1.04 9.41 -15.83
CA MET A 218 -0.67 8.01 -16.08
C MET A 218 -1.59 7.04 -15.32
N LEU A 219 -2.41 7.54 -14.39
CA LEU A 219 -3.34 6.75 -13.58
C LEU A 219 -4.67 6.62 -14.31
N LEU A 220 -5.20 5.40 -14.32
CA LEU A 220 -6.52 5.06 -14.82
C LEU A 220 -7.45 4.73 -13.66
N ASP A 221 -8.76 4.80 -13.90
CA ASP A 221 -9.73 4.26 -12.96
C ASP A 221 -9.69 2.74 -12.92
N GLY A 222 -9.58 2.19 -11.70
CA GLY A 222 -9.55 0.77 -11.44
C GLY A 222 -8.15 0.20 -11.50
N ARG A 223 -7.98 -0.91 -12.22
CA ARG A 223 -6.74 -1.68 -12.21
C ARG A 223 -5.65 -1.02 -13.07
N ASN A 224 -4.54 -0.68 -12.43
CA ASN A 224 -3.35 -0.12 -13.04
C ASN A 224 -2.19 -1.11 -12.98
N ARG A 225 -1.35 -1.10 -14.02
CA ARG A 225 -0.12 -1.91 -14.09
C ARG A 225 1.07 -1.07 -13.67
N ILE A 226 1.78 -1.49 -12.62
CA ILE A 226 3.06 -0.90 -12.23
C ILE A 226 4.15 -1.89 -12.62
N THR A 227 5.05 -1.50 -13.52
CA THR A 227 6.16 -2.35 -13.95
C THR A 227 7.45 -1.80 -13.39
N PHE A 228 8.15 -2.60 -12.60
CA PHE A 228 9.45 -2.29 -12.05
C PHE A 228 10.52 -3.15 -12.73
N GLN A 229 11.67 -2.57 -13.01
CA GLN A 229 12.82 -3.31 -13.52
C GLN A 229 14.10 -2.81 -12.84
N SER A 230 14.95 -3.77 -12.49
CA SER A 230 16.33 -3.56 -12.08
C SER A 230 17.23 -4.19 -13.14
N ASP A 231 18.18 -3.45 -13.69
CA ASP A 231 18.99 -3.93 -14.81
C ASP A 231 20.17 -4.82 -14.38
N SER A 232 20.68 -4.63 -13.17
CA SER A 232 21.96 -5.19 -12.73
C SER A 232 21.88 -6.12 -11.51
N VAL A 233 20.88 -5.95 -10.64
CA VAL A 233 20.80 -6.67 -9.35
C VAL A 233 19.38 -7.16 -9.10
N SER A 234 19.20 -8.42 -8.72
CA SER A 234 17.88 -8.91 -8.30
C SER A 234 17.52 -8.31 -6.94
N LEU A 235 16.31 -7.78 -6.81
CA LEU A 235 15.86 -7.08 -5.60
C LEU A 235 14.63 -7.74 -5.00
N THR A 236 14.60 -7.86 -3.67
CA THR A 236 13.39 -8.26 -2.95
C THR A 236 12.53 -7.03 -2.68
N LEU A 237 11.43 -6.89 -3.41
CA LEU A 237 10.46 -5.82 -3.24
C LEU A 237 9.50 -6.16 -2.10
N LEU A 238 9.24 -5.20 -1.23
CA LEU A 238 8.46 -5.37 -0.01
C LEU A 238 7.08 -4.70 -0.09
N THR A 239 7.00 -3.51 -0.70
CA THR A 239 5.76 -2.74 -0.89
C THR A 239 5.97 -1.67 -1.97
N ILE A 240 4.89 -1.18 -2.54
CA ILE A 240 4.88 -0.03 -3.45
C ILE A 240 3.86 0.99 -2.95
N GLU A 241 4.28 2.25 -2.83
CA GLU A 241 3.40 3.37 -2.51
C GLU A 241 3.30 4.33 -3.69
N VAL A 242 2.09 4.65 -4.12
CA VAL A 242 1.82 5.69 -5.12
C VAL A 242 1.17 6.86 -4.42
N ARG A 243 1.87 7.99 -4.35
CA ARG A 243 1.46 9.19 -3.64
C ARG A 243 1.06 10.27 -4.63
N VAL A 244 -0.21 10.66 -4.57
CA VAL A 244 -0.73 11.83 -5.26
C VAL A 244 -0.63 13.02 -4.30
N ASN A 245 0.03 14.08 -4.76
CA ASN A 245 0.28 15.29 -3.99
C ASN A 245 -0.80 16.36 -4.20
#